data_AF-A0A453HZH0-F1
#
_entry.id   AF-A0A453HZH0-F1
#
_cell.length_a   1.000
_cell.length_b   1.000
_cell.length_c   1.000
_cell.angle_alpha   90.00
_cell.angle_beta   90.00
_cell.angle_gamma   90.00
#
_symmetry.space_group_name_H-M   'P 1'
#
loop_
_entity.id
_entity.type
_entity.pdbx_description
1 polymer ?
#
loop_
_entity_poly.entity_id
_entity_poly.type
_entity_poly.pdbx_seq_one_letter_code
_entity_poly.pdbx_strand_id
1 'polypeptide(L)'
;MLTVPSSPSSPVNGGSVKVVQMTPVTSAMTTAKWLRGVISSLPEKPSSKLEKFLSSCDTDLTSDVTKRVSIILEAIFPTKPSGHWGGSMGLNCTNAFDIPWAEARKMEASKLYYRVLEAICRAESLNTNVNNLTPLLSNERFHRCLIAC
;
A
#
# COMPACT_ATOMS: atom_id res chain seq x y z
N MET A 1 -42.97 28.65 2.72
CA MET A 1 -42.06 29.32 1.77
C MET A 1 -40.76 29.61 2.51
N LEU A 2 -39.80 28.68 2.48
CA LEU A 2 -38.53 28.82 3.20
C LEU A 2 -37.46 29.36 2.24
N THR A 3 -37.02 30.58 2.51
CA THR A 3 -35.94 31.30 1.82
C THR A 3 -34.60 30.65 2.13
N VAL A 4 -33.86 30.27 1.08
CA VAL A 4 -32.49 29.75 1.17
C VAL A 4 -31.51 30.91 1.43
N PRO A 5 -30.51 30.78 2.32
CA PRO A 5 -29.50 31.83 2.51
C PRO A 5 -28.52 31.84 1.34
N SER A 6 -28.23 33.04 0.81
CA SER A 6 -27.18 33.25 -0.19
C SER A 6 -25.80 33.38 0.48
N SER A 7 -24.80 32.68 -0.06
CA SER A 7 -23.40 32.80 0.37
C SER A 7 -22.75 34.11 -0.09
N PRO A 8 -21.77 34.66 0.66
CA PRO A 8 -21.18 35.96 0.36
C PRO A 8 -20.26 35.90 -0.86
N SER A 9 -20.28 36.98 -1.66
CA SER A 9 -19.40 37.17 -2.81
C SER A 9 -17.97 37.49 -2.36
N SER A 10 -16.99 36.72 -2.83
CA SER A 10 -15.55 37.03 -2.65
C SER A 10 -15.04 37.99 -3.73
N PRO A 11 -14.07 38.88 -3.42
CA PRO A 11 -13.61 39.89 -4.36
C PRO A 11 -12.71 39.30 -5.45
N VAL A 12 -12.87 39.85 -6.65
CA VAL A 12 -12.05 39.60 -7.83
C VAL A 12 -10.62 40.12 -7.61
N ASN A 13 -9.62 39.25 -7.72
CA ASN A 13 -8.23 39.67 -7.89
C ASN A 13 -7.52 38.79 -8.94
N GLY A 14 -7.64 39.21 -10.21
CA GLY A 14 -6.47 39.53 -11.03
C GLY A 14 -5.46 38.46 -11.44
N GLY A 15 -5.72 37.16 -11.29
CA GLY A 15 -4.87 36.11 -11.85
C GLY A 15 -5.70 34.89 -12.22
N SER A 16 -5.90 34.64 -13.52
CA SER A 16 -6.66 33.50 -14.05
C SER A 16 -5.93 32.18 -13.74
N VAL A 17 -6.01 31.72 -12.49
CA VAL A 17 -5.87 30.29 -12.21
C VAL A 17 -7.16 29.66 -12.73
N LYS A 18 -7.12 29.12 -13.95
CA LYS A 18 -8.15 28.18 -14.40
C LYS A 18 -8.11 27.01 -13.44
N VAL A 19 -8.94 27.04 -12.40
CA VAL A 19 -9.25 25.86 -11.62
C VAL A 19 -10.00 24.95 -12.58
N VAL A 20 -9.25 24.07 -13.25
CA VAL A 20 -9.83 23.02 -14.07
C VAL A 20 -10.62 22.15 -13.10
N GLN A 21 -11.95 22.31 -13.08
CA GLN A 21 -12.81 21.43 -12.30
C GLN A 21 -12.64 20.01 -12.86
N MET A 22 -11.85 19.19 -12.16
CA MET A 22 -11.70 17.79 -12.51
C MET A 22 -13.00 17.07 -12.19
N THR A 23 -13.51 16.31 -13.16
CA THR A 23 -14.60 15.38 -12.88
C THR A 23 -14.09 14.25 -11.97
N PRO A 24 -14.96 13.60 -11.18
CA PRO A 24 -14.57 12.47 -10.35
C PRO A 24 -13.85 11.37 -11.13
N VAL A 25 -14.27 11.12 -12.38
CA VAL A 25 -13.63 10.15 -13.28
C VAL A 25 -12.22 10.58 -13.65
N THR A 26 -12.03 11.86 -14.04
CA THR A 26 -10.70 12.39 -14.35
C THR A 26 -9.76 12.29 -13.15
N SER A 27 -10.27 12.58 -11.94
CA SER A 27 -9.51 12.46 -10.70
C SER A 27 -9.08 11.02 -10.43
N ALA A 28 -10.03 10.07 -10.47
CA ALA A 28 -9.75 8.65 -10.27
C ALA A 28 -8.74 8.11 -11.31
N MET A 29 -8.91 8.45 -12.59
CA MET A 29 -8.02 8.01 -13.67
C MET A 29 -6.61 8.59 -13.54
N THR A 30 -6.50 9.86 -13.11
CA THR A 30 -5.21 10.51 -12.87
C THR A 30 -4.48 9.86 -11.71
N THR A 31 -5.15 9.63 -10.59
CA THR A 31 -4.57 8.96 -9.41
C THR A 31 -4.17 7.52 -9.72
N ALA A 32 -5.01 6.76 -10.43
CA ALA A 32 -4.69 5.40 -10.84
C ALA A 32 -3.48 5.37 -11.81
N LYS A 33 -3.38 6.33 -12.73
CA LYS A 33 -2.23 6.45 -13.63
C LYS A 33 -0.95 6.78 -12.86
N TRP A 34 -1.02 7.71 -11.92
CA TRP A 34 0.10 8.05 -11.06
C TRP A 34 0.56 6.84 -10.24
N LEU A 35 -0.36 6.15 -9.56
CA LEU A 35 -0.05 4.99 -8.73
C LEU A 35 0.59 3.85 -9.55
N ARG A 36 0.07 3.55 -10.75
CA ARG A 36 0.69 2.59 -11.66
C ARG A 36 2.12 2.97 -12.01
N GLY A 37 2.39 4.24 -12.30
CA GLY A 37 3.75 4.72 -12.57
C GLY A 37 4.68 4.64 -11.35
N VAL A 38 4.14 4.86 -10.16
CA VAL A 38 4.83 4.72 -8.88
C VAL A 38 5.22 3.26 -8.61
N ILE A 39 4.36 2.29 -8.98
CA ILE A 39 4.55 0.86 -8.69
C ILE A 39 5.34 0.13 -9.79
N SER A 40 5.17 0.49 -11.07
CA SER A 40 5.71 -0.28 -12.19
C SER A 40 7.22 -0.47 -12.17
N SER A 41 7.97 0.48 -11.61
CA SER A 41 9.44 0.42 -11.51
C SER A 41 9.96 -0.20 -10.22
N LEU A 42 9.08 -0.64 -9.32
CA LEU A 42 9.48 -1.16 -8.01
C LEU A 42 9.80 -2.65 -8.05
N PRO A 43 10.78 -3.11 -7.25
CA PRO A 43 11.08 -4.52 -7.12
C PRO A 43 10.01 -5.25 -6.28
N GLU A 44 9.79 -6.53 -6.58
CA GLU A 44 8.88 -7.42 -5.85
C GLU A 44 9.49 -7.98 -4.56
N LYS A 45 10.75 -7.62 -4.29
CA LYS A 45 11.55 -8.05 -3.15
C LYS A 45 12.03 -6.81 -2.38
N PRO A 46 12.43 -6.98 -1.11
CA PRO A 46 13.11 -5.92 -0.38
C PRO A 46 14.25 -5.31 -1.20
N SER A 47 14.38 -3.99 -1.17
CA SER A 47 15.54 -3.33 -1.75
C SER A 47 16.79 -3.65 -0.92
N SER A 48 17.99 -3.51 -1.49
CA SER A 48 19.23 -3.67 -0.73
C SER A 48 19.35 -2.73 0.46
N LYS A 49 18.66 -1.57 0.44
CA LYS A 49 18.60 -0.65 1.58
C LYS A 49 17.67 -1.17 2.67
N LEU A 50 16.52 -1.72 2.29
CA LEU A 50 15.59 -2.33 3.22
C LEU A 50 16.17 -3.61 3.85
N GLU A 51 16.87 -4.44 3.08
CA GLU A 51 17.58 -5.61 3.60
C GLU A 51 18.62 -5.22 4.65
N LYS A 52 19.33 -4.09 4.46
CA LYS A 52 20.25 -3.57 5.48
C LYS A 52 19.53 -3.19 6.78
N PHE A 53 18.36 -2.55 6.70
CA PHE A 53 17.58 -2.27 7.91
C PHE A 53 17.13 -3.55 8.62
N LEU A 54 16.64 -4.54 7.87
CA LEU A 54 16.14 -5.81 8.41
C LEU A 54 17.25 -6.68 9.02
N SER A 55 18.42 -6.73 8.40
CA SER A 55 19.60 -7.46 8.90
C SER A 55 20.35 -6.74 10.02
N SER A 56 20.18 -5.43 10.16
CA SER A 56 20.74 -4.65 11.29
C SER A 56 19.95 -4.75 12.59
N CYS A 57 18.80 -5.43 12.57
CA CYS A 57 18.03 -5.73 13.78
C CYS A 57 18.77 -6.72 14.69
N ASP A 58 18.29 -6.90 15.93
CA ASP A 58 18.91 -7.80 16.91
C ASP A 58 19.04 -9.25 16.38
N THR A 59 18.13 -9.62 15.49
CA THR A 59 18.17 -10.82 14.65
C THR A 59 17.84 -10.41 13.21
N ASP A 60 18.38 -11.10 12.21
CA ASP A 60 18.01 -10.83 10.81
C ASP A 60 16.53 -11.19 10.57
N LEU A 61 15.71 -10.15 10.34
CA LEU A 61 14.27 -10.28 10.12
C LEU A 61 13.89 -10.44 8.63
N THR A 62 14.87 -10.48 7.72
CA THR A 62 14.61 -10.43 6.27
C THR A 62 13.74 -11.58 5.79
N SER A 63 14.05 -12.81 6.22
CA SER A 63 13.31 -14.02 5.87
C SER A 63 11.91 -14.03 6.48
N ASP A 64 11.80 -13.67 7.76
CA ASP A 64 10.54 -13.64 8.51
C ASP A 64 9.56 -12.62 7.94
N VAL A 65 10.02 -11.41 7.64
CA VAL A 65 9.20 -10.37 7.02
C VAL A 65 8.76 -10.80 5.61
N THR A 66 9.69 -11.31 4.80
CA THR A 66 9.36 -11.76 3.43
C THR A 66 8.33 -12.89 3.44
N LYS A 67 8.48 -13.86 4.36
CA LYS A 67 7.55 -14.96 4.53
C LYS A 67 6.18 -14.47 5.00
N ARG A 68 6.14 -13.57 5.98
CA ARG A 68 4.91 -12.99 6.52
C ARG A 68 4.12 -12.25 5.44
N VAL A 69 4.79 -11.42 4.65
CA VAL A 69 4.19 -10.70 3.52
C VAL A 69 3.59 -11.67 2.51
N SER A 70 4.33 -12.71 2.14
CA SER A 70 3.86 -13.74 1.20
C SER A 70 2.59 -14.45 1.70
N ILE A 71 2.55 -14.82 2.98
CA ILE A 71 1.39 -15.49 3.61
C ILE A 71 0.17 -14.58 3.65
N ILE A 72 0.33 -13.34 4.12
CA ILE A 72 -0.79 -12.38 4.24
C ILE A 72 -1.35 -12.05 2.86
N LEU A 73 -0.48 -11.78 1.88
CA LEU A 73 -0.93 -11.46 0.52
C LEU A 73 -1.57 -12.65 -0.18
N GLU A 74 -1.12 -13.89 0.04
CA GLU A 74 -1.82 -15.08 -0.47
C GLU A 74 -3.22 -15.23 0.14
N ALA A 75 -3.41 -14.85 1.40
CA ALA A 75 -4.72 -14.88 2.04
C ALA A 75 -5.66 -13.79 1.49
N ILE A 76 -5.14 -12.63 1.08
CA ILE A 76 -5.92 -11.52 0.51
C ILE A 76 -6.20 -11.73 -0.98
N PHE A 77 -5.20 -12.22 -1.72
CA PHE A 77 -5.24 -12.48 -3.15
C PHE A 77 -4.87 -13.95 -3.42
N PRO A 78 -5.79 -14.91 -3.20
CA PRO A 78 -5.51 -16.31 -3.44
C PRO A 78 -5.18 -16.55 -4.91
N THR A 79 -4.00 -17.08 -5.21
CA THR A 79 -3.60 -17.39 -6.60
C THR A 79 -3.62 -18.88 -6.90
N LYS A 80 -3.85 -19.71 -5.87
CA LYS A 80 -3.94 -21.17 -5.99
C LYS A 80 -5.40 -21.63 -5.83
N PRO A 81 -5.88 -22.56 -6.66
CA PRO A 81 -7.21 -23.13 -6.48
C PRO A 81 -7.25 -23.90 -5.15
N SER A 82 -8.03 -23.41 -4.19
CA SER A 82 -8.13 -24.01 -2.86
C SER A 82 -9.00 -25.27 -2.93
N GLY A 83 -8.38 -26.45 -2.99
CA GLY A 83 -9.13 -27.71 -2.89
C GLY A 83 -9.66 -28.03 -1.49
N HIS A 84 -9.14 -27.41 -0.41
CA HIS A 84 -9.30 -27.98 0.95
C HIS A 84 -9.19 -26.97 2.11
N TRP A 85 -9.53 -25.69 1.95
CA TRP A 85 -9.58 -24.75 3.10
C TRP A 85 -11.03 -24.41 3.44
N GLY A 86 -11.67 -25.33 4.15
CA GLY A 86 -12.95 -25.11 4.81
C GLY A 86 -12.74 -24.23 6.04
N GLY A 87 -13.15 -22.97 5.95
CA GLY A 87 -13.23 -22.09 7.12
C GLY A 87 -13.01 -20.61 6.81
N SER A 88 -14.06 -19.96 6.28
CA SER A 88 -14.40 -18.52 6.40
C SER A 88 -13.29 -17.49 6.06
N MET A 89 -13.46 -16.57 5.10
CA MET A 89 -14.58 -15.63 5.03
C MET A 89 -14.69 -15.08 3.61
N GLY A 90 -15.75 -15.52 2.92
CA GLY A 90 -16.37 -14.87 1.75
C GLY A 90 -15.47 -14.19 0.74
N LEU A 91 -15.03 -14.94 -0.28
CA LEU A 91 -15.11 -14.60 -1.71
C LEU A 91 -14.68 -15.86 -2.46
N ASN A 92 -15.66 -16.70 -2.86
CA ASN A 92 -15.43 -17.79 -3.82
C ASN A 92 -15.17 -17.17 -5.20
N CYS A 93 -14.03 -16.53 -5.38
CA CYS A 93 -13.56 -15.98 -6.65
C CYS A 93 -12.47 -16.91 -7.18
N THR A 94 -12.87 -18.13 -7.52
CA THR A 94 -12.03 -19.05 -8.30
C THR A 94 -12.69 -19.28 -9.65
N ASN A 95 -13.03 -18.20 -10.36
CA ASN A 95 -13.12 -18.31 -11.81
C ASN A 95 -11.67 -18.22 -12.37
N ALA A 96 -11.39 -18.82 -13.52
CA ALA A 96 -10.03 -18.81 -14.09
C ALA A 96 -9.52 -17.39 -14.45
N PHE A 97 -10.42 -16.41 -14.56
CA PHE A 97 -10.11 -15.01 -14.83
C PHE A 97 -9.68 -14.24 -13.56
N ASP A 98 -10.03 -14.73 -12.37
CA ASP A 98 -9.67 -14.12 -11.09
C ASP A 98 -8.20 -14.36 -10.75
N ILE A 99 -7.59 -15.46 -11.23
CA ILE A 99 -6.20 -15.82 -10.90
C ILE A 99 -5.20 -14.79 -11.46
N PRO A 100 -5.21 -14.41 -12.76
CA PRO A 100 -4.30 -13.38 -13.27
C PRO A 100 -4.52 -12.02 -12.60
N TRP A 101 -5.76 -11.69 -12.24
CA TRP A 101 -6.07 -10.46 -11.51
C TRP A 101 -5.49 -10.49 -10.09
N ALA A 102 -5.65 -11.61 -9.38
CA ALA A 102 -5.14 -11.82 -8.04
C ALA A 102 -3.60 -11.80 -8.02
N GLU A 103 -2.95 -12.46 -8.98
CA GLU A 103 -1.50 -12.40 -9.16
C GLU A 103 -1.01 -10.97 -9.38
N ALA A 104 -1.66 -10.22 -10.26
CA ALA A 104 -1.32 -8.83 -10.52
C ALA A 104 -1.46 -7.95 -9.26
N ARG A 105 -2.57 -8.08 -8.52
CA ARG A 105 -2.79 -7.30 -7.28
C ARG A 105 -1.81 -7.70 -6.18
N LYS A 106 -1.53 -9.00 -6.03
CA LYS A 106 -0.53 -9.52 -5.10
C LYS A 106 0.86 -8.94 -5.36
N MET A 107 1.29 -8.92 -6.62
CA MET A 107 2.59 -8.36 -7.03
C MET A 107 2.66 -6.84 -6.81
N GLU A 108 1.60 -6.09 -7.11
CA GLU A 108 1.59 -4.64 -6.89
C GLU A 108 1.57 -4.27 -5.40
N ALA A 109 0.80 -5.01 -4.60
CA ALA A 109 0.74 -4.83 -3.16
C ALA A 109 2.09 -5.12 -2.49
N SER A 110 2.80 -6.19 -2.90
CA SER A 110 4.14 -6.49 -2.36
C SER A 110 5.15 -5.38 -2.68
N LYS A 111 5.15 -4.88 -3.93
CA LYS A 111 5.98 -3.73 -4.36
C LYS A 111 5.74 -2.50 -3.50
N LEU A 112 4.46 -2.14 -3.30
CA LEU A 112 4.08 -0.98 -2.52
C LEU A 112 4.46 -1.14 -1.04
N TYR A 113 4.19 -2.32 -0.48
CA TYR A 113 4.54 -2.66 0.90
C TYR A 113 6.03 -2.42 1.17
N TYR A 114 6.94 -2.99 0.37
CA TYR A 114 8.38 -2.83 0.61
C TYR A 114 8.84 -1.39 0.45
N ARG A 115 8.28 -0.66 -0.51
CA ARG A 115 8.57 0.78 -0.68
C ARG A 115 8.15 1.60 0.53
N VAL A 116 6.93 1.38 1.03
CA VAL A 116 6.43 2.13 2.19
C VAL A 116 7.18 1.73 3.45
N LEU A 117 7.47 0.44 3.64
CA LEU A 117 8.27 -0.05 4.75
C LEU A 117 9.66 0.60 4.76
N GLU A 118 10.35 0.67 3.62
CA GLU A 118 11.64 1.36 3.54
C GLU A 118 11.52 2.85 3.86
N ALA A 119 10.46 3.52 3.40
CA ALA A 119 10.22 4.92 3.73
C ALA A 119 10.01 5.14 5.23
N ILE A 120 9.28 4.23 5.89
CA ILE A 120 9.09 4.23 7.35
C ILE A 120 10.43 3.98 8.05
N CYS A 121 11.18 2.94 7.70
CA CYS A 121 12.50 2.66 8.28
C CYS A 121 13.46 3.85 8.14
N ARG A 122 13.45 4.52 6.98
CA ARG A 122 14.25 5.72 6.75
C ARG A 122 13.81 6.87 7.66
N ALA A 123 12.51 7.11 7.78
CA ALA A 123 11.98 8.15 8.66
C ALA A 123 12.35 7.88 10.13
N GLU A 124 12.17 6.64 10.58
CA GLU A 124 12.51 6.23 11.95
C GLU A 124 14.03 6.28 12.21
N SER A 125 14.87 5.94 11.22
CA SER A 125 16.33 6.03 11.38
C SER A 125 16.85 7.46 11.55
N LEU A 126 16.07 8.46 11.11
CA LEU A 126 16.39 9.88 11.31
C LEU A 126 15.90 10.39 12.67
N ASN A 127 15.03 9.64 13.35
CA ASN A 127 14.51 9.98 14.65
C ASN A 127 15.57 9.65 15.72
N THR A 128 16.15 10.68 16.34
CA THR A 128 17.25 10.55 17.31
C THR A 128 16.88 9.72 18.56
N ASN A 129 15.59 9.46 18.78
CA ASN A 129 15.10 8.65 19.89
C ASN A 129 15.00 7.15 19.55
N VAL A 130 15.16 6.75 18.29
CA VAL A 130 14.97 5.37 17.84
C VAL A 130 16.30 4.79 17.41
N ASN A 131 16.93 4.06 18.33
CA ASN A 131 18.22 3.41 18.08
C ASN A 131 18.08 1.98 17.53
N ASN A 132 16.89 1.38 17.62
CA ASN A 132 16.64 -0.01 17.22
C ASN A 132 15.25 -0.15 16.58
N LEU A 133 15.21 -0.63 15.33
CA LEU A 133 13.97 -0.87 14.59
C LEU A 133 13.33 -2.24 14.90
N THR A 134 14.02 -3.11 15.64
CA THR A 134 13.56 -4.48 15.95
C THR A 134 12.13 -4.53 16.53
N PRO A 135 11.73 -3.68 17.51
CA PRO A 135 10.37 -3.73 18.04
C PRO A 135 9.29 -3.38 17.01
N LEU A 136 9.59 -2.51 16.05
CA LEU A 136 8.69 -2.15 14.97
C LEU A 136 8.62 -3.26 13.92
N LEU A 137 9.80 -3.75 13.48
CA LEU A 137 9.92 -4.69 12.36
C LEU A 137 9.60 -6.14 12.74
N SER A 138 9.68 -6.51 14.02
CA SER A 138 9.22 -7.81 14.51
C SER A 138 7.70 -7.86 14.74
N ASN A 139 7.02 -6.70 14.82
CA ASN A 139 5.61 -6.63 15.18
C ASN A 139 4.69 -7.08 14.03
N GLU A 140 4.00 -8.20 14.23
CA GLU A 140 3.11 -8.75 13.20
C GLU A 140 1.91 -7.86 12.88
N ARG A 141 1.36 -7.16 13.88
CA ARG A 141 0.19 -6.29 13.68
C ARG A 141 0.54 -5.12 12.79
N PHE A 142 1.73 -4.54 12.98
CA PHE A 142 2.23 -3.48 12.12
C PHE A 142 2.25 -3.92 10.65
N HIS A 143 2.81 -5.09 10.35
CA HIS A 143 2.86 -5.62 8.99
C HIS A 143 1.48 -5.91 8.40
N ARG A 144 0.57 -6.50 9.19
CA ARG A 144 -0.81 -6.77 8.75
C ARG A 144 -1.54 -5.47 8.41
N CYS A 145 -1.44 -4.46 9.27
CA CYS A 145 -2.03 -3.15 9.03
C CYS A 145 -1.41 -2.46 7.82
N LEU A 146 -0.08 -2.53 7.66
CA LEU A 146 0.60 -1.91 6.53
C LEU A 146 0.23 -2.56 5.19
N ILE A 147 0.01 -3.87 5.15
CA ILE A 147 -0.44 -4.58 3.94
C ILE A 147 -1.92 -4.29 3.63
N ALA A 148 -2.74 -4.11 4.66
CA ALA A 148 -4.17 -3.84 4.49
C ALA A 148 -4.47 -2.42 3.97
N CYS A 149 -3.56 -1.47 4.21
CA CYS A 149 -3.62 -0.10 3.72
C CYS A 149 -3.17 0.00 2.25
#